data_AF-A0AAV6VJ16-F1
#
_entry.id   AF-A0AAV6VJ16-F1
#
_cell.length_a   1.000
_cell.length_b   1.000
_cell.length_c   1.000
_cell.angle_alpha   90.00
_cell.angle_beta   90.00
_cell.angle_gamma   90.00
#
_symmetry.space_group_name_H-M   'P 1'
#
loop_
_entity.id
_entity.type
_entity.pdbx_description
1 polymer ?
#
loop_
_entity_poly.entity_id
_entity_poly.type
_entity_poly.pdbx_seq_one_letter_code
_entity_poly.pdbx_strand_id
1 'polypeptide(L)'
;MDNASYHTNVLDPAPSKYSTKKKLKSGWWRRTFVHNSNTRKTELYDLVQANAPPAKKYYIEELFKTDGHYVLRIPPYHCDLNAIEIA
;
A
#
# COMPACT_ATOMS: atom_id res chain seq x y z
N MET A 1 16.57 6.21 2.59
CA MET A 1 16.19 4.97 3.32
C MET A 1 16.44 3.79 2.41
N ASP A 2 17.01 2.71 2.92
CA ASP A 2 17.25 1.49 2.15
C ASP A 2 15.95 0.71 1.89
N ASN A 3 15.98 -0.26 0.98
CA ASN A 3 14.79 -1.00 0.54
C ASN A 3 14.51 -2.26 1.37
N ALA A 4 14.95 -2.29 2.64
CA ALA A 4 14.73 -3.46 3.47
C ALA A 4 13.22 -3.71 3.72
N SER A 5 12.88 -4.98 3.93
CA SER A 5 11.48 -5.42 4.04
C SER A 5 10.74 -4.75 5.20
N TYR A 6 11.43 -4.56 6.34
CA TYR A 6 10.87 -3.91 7.52
C TYR A 6 10.57 -2.42 7.29
N HIS A 7 11.28 -1.77 6.36
CA HIS A 7 11.02 -0.38 5.95
C HIS A 7 9.91 -0.23 4.89
N THR A 8 9.37 -1.35 4.39
CA THR A 8 8.48 -1.38 3.23
C THR A 8 7.07 -1.85 3.60
N ASN A 9 6.71 -1.74 4.88
CA ASN A 9 5.36 -2.03 5.37
C ASN A 9 4.36 -0.97 4.87
N VAL A 10 3.42 -1.41 4.01
CA VAL A 10 2.33 -0.59 3.48
C VAL A 10 1.27 -0.43 4.56
N LEU A 11 0.85 0.81 4.83
CA LEU A 11 -0.14 1.13 5.88
C LEU A 11 -1.50 0.46 5.61
N ASP A 12 -1.98 0.58 4.37
CA ASP A 12 -3.31 0.15 3.94
C ASP A 12 -3.24 -0.66 2.64
N PRO A 13 -2.70 -1.89 2.68
CA PRO A 13 -2.49 -2.67 1.48
C PRO A 13 -3.83 -3.01 0.81
N ALA A 14 -3.91 -2.73 -0.49
CA ALA A 14 -5.02 -3.19 -1.31
C ALA A 14 -5.11 -4.73 -1.25
N PRO A 15 -6.33 -5.29 -1.27
CA PRO A 15 -6.51 -6.73 -1.28
C PRO A 15 -5.96 -7.30 -2.58
N SER A 16 -5.35 -8.49 -2.53
CA SER A 16 -4.95 -9.21 -3.76
C SER A 16 -6.13 -9.96 -4.36
N LYS A 17 -6.01 -10.40 -5.63
CA LYS A 17 -6.98 -11.27 -6.32
C LYS A 17 -7.35 -12.55 -5.55
N TYR A 18 -6.43 -13.03 -4.70
CA TYR A 18 -6.63 -14.21 -3.87
C TYR A 18 -7.38 -13.91 -2.55
N SER A 19 -7.60 -12.63 -2.22
CA SER A 19 -8.32 -12.24 -1.01
C SER A 19 -9.73 -12.80 -0.96
N THR A 20 -10.19 -13.17 0.24
CA THR A 20 -11.55 -13.66 0.44
C THR A 20 -12.57 -12.56 0.15
N LYS A 21 -13.76 -12.93 -0.33
CA LYS A 21 -14.89 -12.01 -0.52
C LYS A 21 -15.22 -11.22 0.75
N LYS A 22 -15.08 -11.85 1.94
CA LYS A 22 -15.23 -11.17 3.24
C LYS A 22 -14.24 -10.02 3.42
N LYS A 23 -12.95 -10.26 3.14
CA LYS A 23 -11.89 -9.22 3.22
C LYS A 23 -12.17 -8.08 2.23
N LEU A 24 -12.60 -8.41 1.01
CA LEU A 24 -13.02 -7.44 0.00
C LEU A 24 -14.22 -6.59 0.45
N LYS A 25 -15.12 -7.12 1.29
CA LYS A 25 -16.28 -6.37 1.82
C LYS A 25 -15.96 -5.56 3.08
N SER A 26 -14.94 -5.93 3.85
CA SER A 26 -14.61 -5.31 5.15
C SER A 26 -13.48 -4.30 5.10
N GLY A 27 -12.89 -4.03 3.93
CA GLY A 27 -11.76 -3.11 3.80
C GLY A 27 -12.13 -1.64 3.84
N TRP A 28 -11.11 -0.79 4.03
CA TRP A 28 -11.23 0.67 4.12
C TRP A 28 -11.83 1.31 2.85
N TRP A 29 -11.68 0.65 1.69
CA TRP A 29 -12.24 1.06 0.39
C TRP A 29 -13.77 0.97 0.31
N ARG A 30 -14.47 0.39 1.30
CA ARG A 30 -15.95 0.40 1.31
C ARG A 30 -16.53 1.82 1.30
N ARG A 31 -15.76 2.82 1.73
CA ARG A 31 -16.19 4.23 1.72
C ARG A 31 -16.15 4.86 0.33
N THR A 32 -15.46 4.25 -0.64
CA THR A 32 -15.27 4.86 -1.97
C THR A 32 -16.28 4.38 -3.00
N PHE A 33 -16.96 3.25 -2.78
CA PHE A 33 -17.98 2.74 -3.71
C PHE A 33 -19.07 1.94 -3.00
N VAL A 34 -20.28 1.97 -3.56
CA VAL A 34 -21.41 1.17 -3.09
C VAL A 34 -21.38 -0.19 -3.78
N HIS A 35 -21.55 -1.27 -3.01
CA HIS A 35 -21.66 -2.62 -3.56
C HIS A 35 -22.92 -3.32 -3.04
N ASN A 36 -23.57 -4.14 -3.87
CA ASN A 36 -24.68 -4.99 -3.44
C ASN A 36 -24.13 -6.18 -2.61
N SER A 37 -24.97 -6.83 -1.81
CA SER A 37 -24.63 -8.07 -1.11
C SER A 37 -24.30 -9.21 -2.10
N ASN A 38 -24.95 -9.19 -3.27
CA ASN A 38 -24.89 -10.22 -4.30
C ASN A 38 -23.78 -10.05 -5.36
N THR A 39 -22.97 -8.99 -5.29
CA THR A 39 -21.87 -8.77 -6.26
C THR A 39 -20.91 -9.95 -6.31
N ARG A 40 -20.38 -10.25 -7.51
CA ARG A 40 -19.36 -11.28 -7.67
C ARG A 40 -18.05 -10.84 -7.03
N LYS A 41 -17.22 -11.82 -6.65
CA LYS A 41 -15.89 -11.54 -6.08
C LYS A 41 -15.02 -10.75 -7.07
N THR A 42 -15.11 -11.09 -8.35
CA THR A 42 -14.35 -10.46 -9.44
C THR A 42 -14.73 -9.00 -9.59
N GLU A 43 -16.02 -8.70 -9.75
CA GLU A 43 -16.54 -7.33 -9.83
C GLU A 43 -16.13 -6.49 -8.62
N LEU A 44 -16.22 -7.09 -7.42
CA LEU A 44 -15.80 -6.41 -6.19
C LEU A 44 -14.29 -6.12 -6.18
N TYR A 45 -13.46 -7.04 -6.69
CA TYR A 45 -12.04 -6.81 -6.82
C TYR A 45 -11.71 -5.72 -7.84
N ASP A 46 -12.38 -5.71 -9.00
CA ASP A 46 -12.19 -4.71 -10.04
C ASP A 46 -12.54 -3.30 -9.54
N LEU A 47 -13.63 -3.16 -8.78
CA LEU A 47 -14.00 -1.91 -8.12
C LEU A 47 -12.94 -1.44 -7.12
N VAL A 48 -12.40 -2.36 -6.31
CA VAL A 48 -11.34 -2.02 -5.37
C VAL A 48 -10.07 -1.55 -6.10
N GLN A 49 -9.70 -2.23 -7.18
CA GLN A 49 -8.54 -1.87 -7.96
C GLN A 49 -8.70 -0.52 -8.67
N ALA A 50 -9.89 -0.23 -9.22
CA ALA A 50 -10.21 1.05 -9.86
C ALA A 50 -10.18 2.23 -8.87
N ASN A 51 -10.44 1.98 -7.58
CA ASN A 51 -10.45 2.99 -6.52
C ASN A 51 -9.22 2.93 -5.62
N ALA A 52 -8.21 2.12 -5.98
CA ALA A 52 -6.99 2.03 -5.20
C ALA A 52 -6.19 3.34 -5.31
N PRO A 53 -5.51 3.79 -4.24
CA PRO A 53 -4.67 4.98 -4.32
C PRO A 53 -3.56 4.75 -5.35
N PRO A 54 -3.21 5.76 -6.16
CA PRO A 54 -2.17 5.62 -7.18
C PRO A 54 -0.78 5.35 -6.57
N ALA A 55 -0.54 5.82 -5.35
CA ALA A 55 0.71 5.61 -4.62
C ALA A 55 0.45 4.79 -3.35
N LYS A 56 1.36 3.85 -3.07
CA LYS A 56 1.39 3.13 -1.79
C LYS A 56 1.84 4.09 -0.70
N LYS A 57 1.13 4.08 0.43
CA LYS A 57 1.57 4.76 1.65
C LYS A 57 2.27 3.78 2.56
N TYR A 58 3.45 4.13 3.03
CA TYR A 58 4.21 3.30 3.95
C TYR A 58 4.09 3.81 5.38
N TYR A 59 4.04 2.89 6.34
CA TYR A 59 3.91 3.23 7.76
C TYR A 59 4.98 4.23 8.22
N ILE A 60 6.21 3.99 7.80
CA ILE A 60 7.36 4.80 8.17
C ILE A 60 7.29 6.22 7.58
N GLU A 61 6.81 6.36 6.34
CA GLU A 61 6.66 7.67 5.73
C GLU A 61 5.67 8.52 6.51
N GLU A 62 4.56 7.92 6.96
CA GLU A 62 3.58 8.61 7.78
C GLU A 62 4.16 8.99 9.14
N LEU A 63 4.96 8.11 9.76
CA LEU A 63 5.63 8.38 11.03
C LEU A 63 6.64 9.54 10.92
N PHE A 64 7.49 9.56 9.90
CA PHE A 64 8.43 10.67 9.72
C PHE A 64 7.71 11.97 9.37
N LYS A 65 6.61 11.87 8.62
CA LYS A 65 5.81 13.02 8.23
C LYS A 65 5.12 13.69 9.42
N THR A 66 4.75 12.96 10.47
CA THR A 66 4.21 13.58 11.69
C THR A 66 5.23 14.49 12.38
N ASP A 67 6.51 14.19 12.20
CA ASP A 67 7.62 14.98 12.74
C ASP A 67 8.14 16.03 11.74
N GLY A 68 7.46 16.21 10.60
CA GLY A 68 7.83 17.19 9.57
C GLY A 68 8.95 16.73 8.62
N HIS A 69 9.31 15.44 8.65
CA HIS A 69 10.33 14.86 7.79
C HIS A 69 9.74 14.21 6.54
N TYR A 70 10.49 14.25 5.44
CA TYR A 70 10.15 13.57 4.20
C TYR A 70 11.13 12.43 3.94
N VAL A 71 10.62 11.25 3.60
CA VAL A 71 11.43 10.07 3.33
C VAL A 71 11.72 9.98 1.83
N LEU A 72 13.00 9.91 1.49
CA LEU A 72 13.46 9.57 0.15
C LEU A 72 13.75 8.07 0.07
N ARG A 73 13.07 7.39 -0.86
CA ARG A 73 13.30 5.97 -1.18
C ARG A 73 14.21 5.86 -2.40
N ILE A 74 15.22 5.01 -2.28
CA ILE A 74 16.07 4.64 -3.41
C ILE A 74 15.37 3.57 -4.25
N PRO A 75 15.63 3.51 -5.57
CA PRO A 75 15.15 2.41 -6.40
C PRO A 75 15.74 1.07 -5.93
N PRO A 76 15.00 -0.04 -6.07
CA PRO A 76 15.49 -1.36 -5.68
C PRO A 76 16.74 -1.74 -6.48
N TYR A 77 17.67 -2.46 -5.84
CA TYR A 77 18.95 -2.93 -6.40
C TYR A 77 19.99 -1.84 -6.73
N HIS A 78 19.78 -0.62 -6.22
CA HIS A 78 20.77 0.46 -6.30
C HIS A 78 21.45 0.68 -4.95
N CYS A 79 22.23 -0.32 -4.50
CA CYS A 79 22.98 -0.22 -3.25
C CYS A 79 24.04 0.89 -3.30
N ASP A 80 24.53 1.23 -4.48
CA ASP A 80 25.40 2.36 -4.78
C ASP A 80 24.80 3.73 -4.43
N LEU A 81 23.47 3.82 -4.31
CA LEU A 81 22.76 5.02 -3.87
C LEU A 81 22.49 5.04 -2.36
N ASN A 82 22.84 3.98 -1.65
CA ASN A 82 22.54 3.83 -0.23
C ASN A 82 23.71 4.34 0.62
N ALA A 83 23.51 5.44 1.34
CA ALA A 83 24.56 6.07 2.13
C ALA A 83 25.22 5.14 3.18
N ILE A 84 24.48 4.14 3.69
CA ILE A 84 25.01 3.18 4.67
C ILE A 84 25.96 2.13 4.05
N GLU A 85 25.90 1.90 2.75
CA GLU A 85 26.75 0.93 2.03
C GLU A 85 28.07 1.55 1.55
N ILE A 86 28.18 2.88 1.64
CA ILE A 86 29.34 3.68 1.21
C ILE A 86 30.15 4.19 2.42
N ALA A 87 29.66 3.95 3.63
CA ALA A 87 30.26 4.39 4.89
C ALA A 87 31.39 3.46 5.38
#